data_AF-A0A352WGV2-F1
#
_entry.id   AF-A0A352WGV2-F1
#
_cell.length_a   1.000
_cell.length_b   1.000
_cell.length_c   1.000
_cell.angle_alpha   90.00
_cell.angle_beta   90.00
_cell.angle_gamma   90.00
#
_symmetry.space_group_name_H-M   'P 1'
#
loop_
_entity.id
_entity.type
_entity.pdbx_description
1 polymer ?
#
loop_
_entity_poly.entity_id
_entity_poly.type
_entity_poly.pdbx_seq_one_letter_code
_entity_poly.pdbx_strand_id
1 'polypeptide(L)'
;SKKEMAKNYAAGSLGEGFGLGWDIVSRSEYDEKGVKVLMKGGDTNFQHTDLVVAPDEKISIAVLSSGGSSTYCEKLAYELLDIALDEKGITVEHPEAELPVTVDSVPEEFIGYAGVYANKNIMIDISFPEGRYMLLRTLTANSNIEQKYMYTEEGSFVSVSGDVLSGNAFIDKPVEKAEFVTDNGRVFLKEIGSNVIAEKMPEVKINDDVKAKWEERKGMDYYYISGSYNDMYFIAGMSCMTLNTSDEAPGYVNSCTIIDENHAENRFAAPDSSSRDIYDIEMSVVDGNEILTLVGQNASYISERNIPEFTKDITEVKTKKGAAGWYRISGMKDETVRFDIPENAAVYVYDQYGNLKYTNFMSEYDAGIPLPDYGMIVFVGDTGATIGINR
;
A
#
# COMPACT_ATOMS: atom_id res chain seq x y z
N SER A 1 -27.03 -2.25 -21.19
CA SER A 1 -27.97 -3.34 -20.84
C SER A 1 -27.31 -4.24 -19.80
N LYS A 2 -28.03 -5.14 -19.11
CA LYS A 2 -27.40 -6.10 -18.15
C LYS A 2 -26.24 -6.88 -18.81
N LYS A 3 -26.42 -7.28 -20.07
CA LYS A 3 -25.38 -7.97 -20.86
C LYS A 3 -24.13 -7.13 -21.08
N GLU A 4 -24.28 -5.83 -21.35
CA GLU A 4 -23.12 -4.94 -21.52
C GLU A 4 -22.34 -4.72 -20.22
N MET A 5 -23.01 -4.70 -19.06
CA MET A 5 -22.33 -4.53 -17.76
C MET A 5 -21.58 -5.79 -17.34
N ALA A 6 -22.10 -6.96 -17.70
CA ALA A 6 -21.53 -8.28 -17.36
C ALA A 6 -20.60 -8.86 -18.45
N LYS A 7 -20.33 -8.09 -19.51
CA LYS A 7 -19.35 -8.47 -20.52
C LYS A 7 -17.97 -8.37 -19.89
N ASN A 8 -17.14 -9.38 -20.11
CA ASN A 8 -15.75 -9.36 -19.69
C ASN A 8 -14.96 -8.44 -20.64
N TYR A 9 -14.34 -7.41 -20.08
CA TYR A 9 -13.51 -6.42 -20.79
C TYR A 9 -12.01 -6.60 -20.53
N ALA A 10 -11.60 -7.70 -19.89
CA ALA A 10 -10.19 -8.00 -19.66
C ALA A 10 -9.37 -7.87 -20.95
N ALA A 11 -8.27 -7.13 -20.87
CA ALA A 11 -7.32 -6.96 -21.95
C ALA A 11 -6.17 -7.96 -21.80
N GLY A 12 -6.09 -8.94 -22.70
CA GLY A 12 -4.98 -9.90 -22.76
C GLY A 12 -4.87 -10.81 -21.53
N SER A 13 -3.68 -11.40 -21.32
CA SER A 13 -3.38 -12.30 -20.20
C SER A 13 -3.11 -11.58 -18.87
N LEU A 14 -3.02 -10.24 -18.89
CA LEU A 14 -2.65 -9.44 -17.71
C LEU A 14 -3.84 -8.98 -16.88
N GLY A 15 -5.02 -8.77 -17.47
CA GLY A 15 -6.18 -8.24 -16.76
C GLY A 15 -7.05 -9.31 -16.07
N GLU A 16 -7.59 -8.98 -14.91
CA GLU A 16 -8.70 -9.69 -14.29
C GLU A 16 -10.00 -9.49 -15.11
N GLY A 17 -10.92 -10.45 -15.04
CA GLY A 17 -12.18 -10.41 -15.78
C GLY A 17 -13.17 -9.36 -15.25
N PHE A 18 -13.01 -8.09 -15.64
CA PHE A 18 -13.87 -6.98 -15.17
C PHE A 18 -15.01 -6.61 -16.13
N GLY A 19 -16.06 -6.03 -15.56
CA GLY A 19 -17.24 -5.50 -16.24
C GLY A 19 -17.31 -3.98 -16.20
N LEU A 20 -18.39 -3.40 -16.73
CA LEU A 20 -18.65 -1.97 -16.54
C LEU A 20 -19.14 -1.73 -15.10
N GLY A 21 -18.21 -1.40 -14.21
CA GLY A 21 -18.48 -1.15 -12.78
C GLY A 21 -18.50 -2.41 -11.91
N TRP A 22 -18.03 -3.55 -12.41
CA TRP A 22 -17.88 -4.80 -11.67
C TRP A 22 -16.41 -5.23 -11.73
N ASP A 23 -15.86 -5.67 -10.59
CA ASP A 23 -14.48 -6.17 -10.54
C ASP A 23 -14.40 -7.58 -11.11
N ILE A 24 -15.41 -8.41 -10.80
CA ILE A 24 -15.56 -9.75 -11.35
C ILE A 24 -16.90 -9.86 -12.07
N VAL A 25 -16.87 -10.45 -13.26
CA VAL A 25 -18.09 -10.83 -14.00
C VAL A 25 -18.21 -12.34 -14.23
N SER A 26 -17.26 -13.16 -13.82
CA SER A 26 -17.29 -14.62 -14.02
C SER A 26 -16.45 -15.32 -12.96
N ARG A 27 -16.92 -16.48 -12.51
CA ARG A 27 -16.19 -17.41 -11.64
C ARG A 27 -16.55 -18.83 -12.05
N SER A 28 -15.55 -19.67 -12.26
CA SER A 28 -15.67 -21.00 -12.85
C SER A 28 -16.68 -21.88 -12.10
N GLU A 29 -16.58 -21.91 -10.78
CA GLU A 29 -17.39 -22.74 -9.89
C GLU A 29 -18.89 -22.43 -10.01
N TYR A 30 -19.26 -21.17 -10.29
CA TYR A 30 -20.65 -20.75 -10.51
C TYR A 30 -21.07 -20.90 -11.97
N ASP A 31 -20.17 -20.58 -12.90
CA ASP A 31 -20.42 -20.71 -14.35
C ASP A 31 -20.71 -22.17 -14.73
N GLU A 32 -20.04 -23.14 -14.10
CA GLU A 32 -20.28 -24.59 -14.27
C GLU A 32 -21.69 -25.02 -13.84
N LYS A 33 -22.28 -24.31 -12.88
CA LYS A 33 -23.67 -24.51 -12.44
C LYS A 33 -24.66 -23.66 -13.23
N GLY A 34 -24.19 -22.89 -14.21
CA GLY A 34 -25.01 -21.97 -14.99
C GLY A 34 -25.45 -20.73 -14.22
N VAL A 35 -24.80 -20.40 -13.10
CA VAL A 35 -25.11 -19.25 -12.25
C VAL A 35 -24.19 -18.09 -12.64
N LYS A 36 -24.78 -16.98 -13.10
CA LYS A 36 -24.00 -15.77 -13.38
C LYS A 36 -23.73 -15.04 -12.07
N VAL A 37 -22.47 -14.75 -11.76
CA VAL A 37 -22.10 -13.95 -10.59
C VAL A 37 -21.35 -12.69 -11.00
N LEU A 38 -21.70 -11.57 -10.37
CA LEU A 38 -20.98 -10.30 -10.48
C LEU A 38 -20.56 -9.85 -9.07
N MET A 39 -19.35 -9.31 -8.93
CA MET A 39 -18.82 -8.84 -7.65
C MET A 39 -18.19 -7.45 -7.77
N LYS A 40 -18.41 -6.61 -6.76
CA LYS A 40 -17.70 -5.34 -6.57
C LYS A 40 -17.25 -5.19 -5.12
N GLY A 41 -15.93 -5.08 -4.93
CA GLY A 41 -15.32 -4.75 -3.65
C GLY A 41 -15.25 -3.24 -3.43
N GLY A 42 -15.11 -2.83 -2.17
CA GLY A 42 -14.92 -1.43 -1.81
C GLY A 42 -14.18 -1.27 -0.50
N ASP A 43 -13.11 -0.48 -0.52
CA ASP A 43 -12.33 -0.16 0.66
C ASP A 43 -12.19 1.35 0.85
N THR A 44 -12.32 1.74 2.10
CA THR A 44 -11.70 2.93 2.69
C THR A 44 -10.78 2.45 3.81
N ASN A 45 -9.98 3.33 4.41
CA ASN A 45 -9.04 2.93 5.46
C ASN A 45 -9.68 2.21 6.66
N PHE A 46 -10.94 2.49 6.98
CA PHE A 46 -11.62 1.95 8.16
C PHE A 46 -13.01 1.35 7.87
N GLN A 47 -13.41 1.28 6.60
CA GLN A 47 -14.70 0.70 6.19
C GLN A 47 -14.48 -0.09 4.93
N HIS A 48 -14.98 -1.32 4.95
CA HIS A 48 -14.75 -2.33 3.93
C HIS A 48 -16.10 -2.91 3.54
N THR A 49 -16.28 -3.19 2.26
CA THR A 49 -17.50 -3.78 1.76
C THR A 49 -17.23 -4.67 0.57
N ASP A 50 -18.13 -5.62 0.38
CA ASP A 50 -18.26 -6.36 -0.85
C ASP A 50 -19.73 -6.55 -1.22
N LEU A 51 -20.03 -6.44 -2.52
CA LEU A 51 -21.33 -6.69 -3.10
C LEU A 51 -21.22 -7.83 -4.12
N VAL A 52 -21.87 -8.96 -3.83
CA VAL A 52 -22.02 -10.10 -4.74
C VAL A 52 -23.47 -10.21 -5.19
N VAL A 53 -23.69 -10.36 -6.50
CA VAL A 53 -25.03 -10.54 -7.09
C VAL A 53 -25.09 -11.73 -8.02
N ALA A 54 -26.16 -12.52 -7.89
CA ALA A 54 -26.57 -13.55 -8.84
C ALA A 54 -27.91 -13.12 -9.47
N PRO A 55 -27.87 -12.36 -10.58
CA PRO A 55 -29.02 -11.59 -11.05
C PRO A 55 -30.17 -12.43 -11.60
N ASP A 56 -29.90 -13.62 -12.14
CA ASP A 56 -30.93 -14.50 -12.72
C ASP A 56 -31.65 -15.27 -11.60
N GLU A 57 -30.93 -15.60 -10.53
CA GLU A 57 -31.40 -16.25 -9.30
C GLU A 57 -32.07 -15.24 -8.35
N LYS A 58 -31.93 -13.94 -8.63
CA LYS A 58 -32.44 -12.80 -7.84
C LYS A 58 -31.86 -12.76 -6.43
N ILE A 59 -30.57 -13.02 -6.31
CA ILE A 59 -29.82 -12.93 -5.05
C ILE A 59 -28.89 -11.72 -5.10
N SER A 60 -28.82 -10.98 -4.00
CA SER A 60 -27.88 -9.88 -3.79
C SER A 60 -27.43 -9.92 -2.34
N ILE A 61 -26.12 -9.89 -2.13
CA ILE A 61 -25.49 -9.99 -0.81
C ILE A 61 -24.53 -8.83 -0.68
N ALA A 62 -24.70 -8.04 0.37
CA ALA A 62 -23.81 -6.94 0.71
C ALA A 62 -23.26 -7.19 2.11
N VAL A 63 -21.95 -7.30 2.22
CA VAL A 63 -21.25 -7.43 3.49
C VAL A 63 -20.49 -6.13 3.76
N LEU A 64 -20.58 -5.62 4.98
CA LEU A 64 -19.90 -4.41 5.42
C LEU A 64 -19.17 -4.70 6.74
N SER A 65 -17.95 -4.17 6.86
CA SER A 65 -17.12 -4.29 8.06
C SER A 65 -16.35 -2.99 8.32
N SER A 66 -16.12 -2.67 9.59
CA SER A 66 -15.28 -1.54 10.01
C SER A 66 -13.84 -1.94 10.38
N GLY A 67 -13.44 -3.16 10.02
CA GLY A 67 -12.07 -3.66 10.15
C GLY A 67 -11.79 -4.78 9.14
N GLY A 68 -10.53 -5.13 8.98
CA GLY A 68 -10.11 -6.11 7.97
C GLY A 68 -9.96 -5.47 6.59
N SER A 69 -10.57 -6.08 5.57
CA SER A 69 -10.53 -5.64 4.17
C SER A 69 -11.77 -6.09 3.41
N SER A 70 -12.02 -5.53 2.23
CA SER A 70 -13.09 -5.98 1.33
C SER A 70 -12.93 -7.46 0.97
N THR A 71 -11.72 -7.99 0.88
CA THR A 71 -11.45 -9.43 0.64
C THR A 71 -12.10 -10.34 1.69
N TYR A 72 -12.14 -9.94 2.97
CA TYR A 72 -12.86 -10.73 3.98
C TYR A 72 -14.37 -10.60 3.83
N CYS A 73 -14.86 -9.43 3.43
CA CYS A 73 -16.27 -9.22 3.12
C CYS A 73 -16.70 -10.07 1.92
N GLU A 74 -15.87 -10.13 0.88
CA GLU A 74 -16.04 -10.94 -0.33
C GLU A 74 -16.16 -12.42 0.02
N LYS A 75 -15.21 -12.97 0.79
CA LYS A 75 -15.24 -14.38 1.23
C LYS A 75 -16.56 -14.72 1.93
N LEU A 76 -16.98 -13.89 2.88
CA LEU A 76 -18.26 -14.09 3.56
C LEU A 76 -19.45 -13.95 2.61
N ALA A 77 -19.40 -13.02 1.66
CA ALA A 77 -20.47 -12.82 0.69
C ALA A 77 -20.66 -14.04 -0.23
N TYR A 78 -19.58 -14.69 -0.65
CA TYR A 78 -19.64 -15.95 -1.42
C TYR A 78 -20.16 -17.13 -0.60
N GLU A 79 -19.72 -17.29 0.64
CA GLU A 79 -20.28 -18.34 1.53
C GLU A 79 -21.80 -18.17 1.72
N LEU A 80 -22.26 -16.92 1.90
CA LEU A 80 -23.70 -16.62 1.97
C LEU A 80 -24.41 -16.86 0.62
N LEU A 81 -23.72 -16.65 -0.51
CA LEU A 81 -24.27 -16.93 -1.84
C LEU A 81 -24.49 -18.43 -2.02
N ASP A 82 -23.51 -19.25 -1.61
CA ASP A 82 -23.61 -20.71 -1.71
C ASP A 82 -24.78 -21.24 -0.89
N ILE A 83 -24.97 -20.74 0.34
CA ILE A 83 -26.13 -21.09 1.17
C ILE A 83 -27.44 -20.72 0.46
N ALA A 84 -27.53 -19.50 -0.10
CA ALA A 84 -28.73 -19.03 -0.78
C ALA A 84 -29.03 -19.78 -2.10
N LEU A 85 -27.99 -20.25 -2.79
CA LEU A 85 -28.11 -21.09 -3.99
C LEU A 85 -28.53 -22.52 -3.62
N ASP A 86 -28.00 -23.08 -2.53
CA ASP A 86 -28.37 -24.42 -2.04
C ASP A 86 -29.84 -24.47 -1.61
N GLU A 87 -30.36 -23.42 -0.97
CA GLU A 87 -31.80 -23.27 -0.66
C GLU A 87 -32.68 -23.26 -1.93
N LYS A 88 -32.12 -22.91 -3.09
CA LYS A 88 -32.78 -22.96 -4.41
C LYS A 88 -32.51 -24.26 -5.17
N GLY A 89 -31.79 -25.21 -4.57
CA GLY A 89 -31.44 -26.50 -5.15
C GLY A 89 -30.24 -26.45 -6.10
N ILE A 90 -29.38 -25.43 -5.99
CA ILE A 90 -28.15 -25.28 -6.76
C ILE A 90 -26.96 -25.42 -5.81
N THR A 91 -26.34 -26.59 -5.78
CA THR A 91 -25.14 -26.84 -4.96
C THR A 91 -23.88 -26.50 -5.75
N VAL A 92 -23.09 -25.56 -5.24
CA VAL A 92 -21.77 -25.17 -5.74
C VAL A 92 -20.70 -25.88 -4.91
N GLU A 93 -19.67 -26.43 -5.55
CA GLU A 93 -18.60 -27.15 -4.87
C GLU A 93 -17.30 -26.35 -4.95
N HIS A 94 -16.60 -26.24 -3.81
CA HIS A 94 -15.31 -25.56 -3.70
C HIS A 94 -14.24 -26.55 -3.22
N PRO A 95 -13.70 -27.39 -4.12
CA PRO A 95 -12.68 -28.36 -3.74
C PRO A 95 -11.43 -27.66 -3.21
N GLU A 96 -10.80 -28.23 -2.17
CA GLU A 96 -9.50 -27.73 -1.69
C GLU A 96 -8.48 -27.85 -2.83
N ALA A 97 -7.76 -26.76 -3.10
CA ALA A 97 -6.72 -26.76 -4.11
C ALA A 97 -5.62 -27.76 -3.73
N GLU A 98 -5.29 -28.68 -4.63
CA GLU A 98 -4.13 -29.55 -4.45
C GLU A 98 -2.85 -28.71 -4.38
N LEU A 99 -1.93 -29.11 -3.50
CA LEU A 99 -0.63 -28.46 -3.41
C LEU A 99 0.14 -28.73 -4.72
N PRO A 100 0.66 -27.69 -5.39
CA PRO A 100 1.42 -27.89 -6.61
C PRO A 100 2.70 -28.69 -6.33
N VAL A 101 3.11 -29.50 -7.31
CA VAL A 101 4.37 -30.23 -7.25
C VAL A 101 5.51 -29.29 -7.64
N THR A 102 6.43 -29.04 -6.71
CA THR A 102 7.60 -28.19 -6.93
C THR A 102 8.75 -28.96 -7.58
N VAL A 103 9.56 -28.26 -8.38
CA VAL A 103 10.79 -28.78 -8.98
C VAL A 103 12.02 -28.00 -8.51
N ASP A 104 13.17 -28.66 -8.52
CA ASP A 104 14.43 -28.12 -7.98
C ASP A 104 15.24 -27.23 -8.95
N SER A 105 14.74 -27.00 -10.16
CA SER A 105 15.42 -26.14 -11.15
C SER A 105 14.44 -25.23 -11.87
N VAL A 106 14.81 -23.95 -11.95
CA VAL A 106 14.10 -22.92 -12.71
C VAL A 106 14.57 -22.96 -14.17
N PRO A 107 13.66 -22.97 -15.15
CA PRO A 107 14.01 -22.90 -16.57
C PRO A 107 14.90 -21.71 -16.93
N GLU A 108 15.84 -21.91 -17.86
CA GLU A 108 16.81 -20.89 -18.29
C GLU A 108 16.15 -19.61 -18.81
N GLU A 109 14.97 -19.71 -19.43
CA GLU A 109 14.22 -18.54 -19.92
C GLU A 109 13.86 -17.56 -18.79
N PHE A 110 13.46 -18.07 -17.62
CA PHE A 110 13.10 -17.25 -16.47
C PHE A 110 14.32 -16.72 -15.73
N ILE A 111 15.44 -17.46 -15.75
CA ILE A 111 16.72 -16.95 -15.23
C ILE A 111 17.11 -15.65 -15.95
N GLY A 112 16.84 -15.55 -17.26
CA GLY A 112 17.03 -14.33 -18.04
C GLY A 112 16.18 -13.14 -17.59
N TYR A 113 15.13 -13.36 -16.79
CA TYR A 113 14.29 -12.31 -16.23
C TYR A 113 14.82 -11.69 -14.94
N ALA A 114 15.92 -12.19 -14.37
CA ALA A 114 16.56 -11.57 -13.21
C ALA A 114 16.86 -10.07 -13.41
N GLY A 115 16.79 -9.29 -12.33
CA GLY A 115 17.10 -7.87 -12.31
C GLY A 115 16.22 -7.06 -11.37
N VAL A 116 16.23 -5.75 -11.55
CA VAL A 116 15.46 -4.81 -10.73
C VAL A 116 14.05 -4.65 -11.30
N TYR A 117 13.07 -4.76 -10.42
CA TYR A 117 11.66 -4.57 -10.66
C TYR A 117 11.13 -3.43 -9.79
N ALA A 118 9.99 -2.86 -10.15
CA ALA A 118 9.26 -1.92 -9.33
C ALA A 118 7.80 -2.37 -9.18
N ASN A 119 7.24 -2.09 -8.01
CA ASN A 119 5.79 -1.96 -7.87
C ASN A 119 5.44 -0.48 -7.61
N LYS A 120 4.18 -0.19 -7.27
CA LYS A 120 3.76 1.20 -7.06
C LYS A 120 4.53 1.96 -5.97
N ASN A 121 5.17 1.27 -5.01
CA ASN A 121 5.77 1.88 -3.82
C ASN A 121 7.31 1.73 -3.73
N ILE A 122 7.88 0.64 -4.24
CA ILE A 122 9.29 0.29 -4.01
C ILE A 122 9.95 -0.39 -5.21
N MET A 123 11.28 -0.38 -5.21
CA MET A 123 12.12 -1.26 -6.03
C MET A 123 12.33 -2.62 -5.34
N ILE A 124 12.41 -3.68 -6.15
CA ILE A 124 12.58 -5.08 -5.75
C ILE A 124 13.66 -5.70 -6.64
N ASP A 125 14.63 -6.40 -6.06
CA ASP A 125 15.54 -7.28 -6.80
C ASP A 125 14.90 -8.66 -6.96
N ILE A 126 14.88 -9.17 -8.19
CA ILE A 126 14.49 -10.55 -8.50
C ILE A 126 15.73 -11.30 -8.98
N SER A 127 16.08 -12.35 -8.25
CA SER A 127 17.23 -13.20 -8.56
C SER A 127 16.87 -14.69 -8.48
N PHE A 128 17.75 -15.55 -9.00
CA PHE A 128 17.56 -17.00 -8.99
C PHE A 128 18.78 -17.72 -8.42
N PRO A 129 18.93 -17.80 -7.07
CA PRO A 129 20.09 -18.42 -6.45
C PRO A 129 20.29 -19.87 -6.92
N GLU A 130 21.48 -20.15 -7.45
CA GLU A 130 21.85 -21.45 -8.05
C GLU A 130 20.89 -21.96 -9.15
N GLY A 131 20.02 -21.10 -9.68
CA GLY A 131 18.95 -21.51 -10.60
C GLY A 131 17.88 -22.41 -9.97
N ARG A 132 17.77 -22.46 -8.63
CA ARG A 132 16.88 -23.41 -7.92
C ARG A 132 15.52 -22.83 -7.53
N TYR A 133 15.47 -21.54 -7.24
CA TYR A 133 14.24 -20.84 -6.82
C TYR A 133 14.32 -19.37 -7.18
N MET A 134 13.18 -18.69 -7.20
CA MET A 134 13.11 -17.23 -7.34
C MET A 134 13.19 -16.57 -5.96
N LEU A 135 14.03 -15.55 -5.82
CA LEU A 135 14.15 -14.72 -4.63
C LEU A 135 13.78 -13.28 -4.98
N LEU A 136 12.77 -12.75 -4.31
CA LEU A 136 12.44 -11.32 -4.29
C LEU A 136 13.05 -10.70 -3.04
N ARG A 137 13.81 -9.60 -3.19
CA ARG A 137 14.35 -8.80 -2.08
C ARG A 137 13.97 -7.33 -2.28
N THR A 138 13.36 -6.71 -1.28
CA THR A 138 13.05 -5.27 -1.34
C THR A 138 14.33 -4.44 -1.32
N LEU A 139 14.46 -3.43 -2.18
CA LEU A 139 15.64 -2.56 -2.27
C LEU A 139 15.45 -1.18 -1.64
N THR A 140 14.23 -0.63 -1.70
CA THR A 140 13.91 0.74 -1.24
C THR A 140 12.74 0.78 -0.26
N ALA A 141 12.48 -0.33 0.45
CA ALA A 141 11.47 -0.38 1.50
C ALA A 141 12.06 0.05 2.86
N ASN A 142 11.21 0.46 3.80
CA ASN A 142 11.61 0.78 5.18
C ASN A 142 12.13 -0.44 5.95
N SER A 143 11.86 -1.65 5.46
CA SER A 143 12.33 -2.90 6.05
C SER A 143 12.68 -3.87 4.94
N ASN A 144 13.77 -4.62 5.14
CA ASN A 144 14.19 -5.64 4.19
C ASN A 144 13.27 -6.84 4.29
N ILE A 145 12.52 -7.10 3.22
CA ILE A 145 11.64 -8.26 3.09
C ILE A 145 12.21 -9.14 1.98
N GLU A 146 12.26 -10.44 2.25
CA GLU A 146 12.57 -11.46 1.26
C GLU A 146 11.38 -12.41 1.09
N GLN A 147 11.08 -12.74 -0.17
CA GLN A 147 10.07 -13.75 -0.53
C GLN A 147 10.71 -14.77 -1.48
N LYS A 148 10.36 -16.05 -1.30
CA LYS A 148 10.94 -17.15 -2.07
C LYS A 148 9.83 -17.88 -2.80
N TYR A 149 10.10 -18.26 -4.03
CA TYR A 149 9.17 -19.07 -4.81
C TYR A 149 9.88 -20.25 -5.47
N MET A 150 9.29 -21.43 -5.34
CA MET A 150 9.72 -22.63 -6.07
C MET A 150 8.99 -22.72 -7.40
N TYR A 151 9.68 -23.18 -8.45
CA TYR A 151 9.03 -23.47 -9.72
C TYR A 151 8.25 -24.78 -9.63
N THR A 152 7.18 -24.92 -10.41
CA THR A 152 6.25 -26.07 -10.35
C THR A 152 6.24 -26.84 -11.68
N GLU A 153 5.84 -28.11 -11.64
CA GLU A 153 5.64 -28.92 -12.87
C GLU A 153 4.57 -28.32 -13.80
N GLU A 154 3.67 -27.51 -13.25
CA GLU A 154 2.59 -26.81 -13.97
C GLU A 154 3.08 -25.55 -14.71
N GLY A 155 4.34 -25.17 -14.53
CA GLY A 155 4.94 -24.02 -15.21
C GLY A 155 4.77 -22.68 -14.50
N SER A 156 4.44 -22.69 -13.21
CA SER A 156 4.29 -21.50 -12.38
C SER A 156 5.32 -21.45 -11.25
N PHE A 157 5.34 -20.35 -10.52
CA PHE A 157 6.07 -20.20 -9.26
C PHE A 157 5.08 -20.30 -8.10
N VAL A 158 5.45 -20.91 -6.97
CA VAL A 158 4.63 -21.00 -5.77
C VAL A 158 5.40 -20.47 -4.56
N SER A 159 4.77 -19.65 -3.72
CA SER A 159 5.42 -19.10 -2.53
C SER A 159 5.81 -20.20 -1.55
N VAL A 160 7.02 -20.10 -1.01
CA VAL A 160 7.53 -21.03 0.00
C VAL A 160 8.19 -20.32 1.16
N SER A 161 8.02 -20.92 2.34
CA SER A 161 8.77 -20.59 3.55
C SER A 161 9.86 -21.63 3.83
N GLY A 162 10.83 -21.25 4.66
CA GLY A 162 11.95 -22.10 5.04
C GLY A 162 13.18 -21.91 4.15
N ASP A 163 14.09 -22.87 4.25
CA ASP A 163 15.35 -22.86 3.49
C ASP A 163 15.29 -23.84 2.33
N VAL A 164 15.23 -23.28 1.12
CA VAL A 164 15.20 -24.03 -0.14
C VAL A 164 16.49 -24.82 -0.34
N LEU A 165 17.65 -24.24 -0.04
CA LEU A 165 18.94 -24.86 -0.39
C LEU A 165 19.20 -26.12 0.45
N SER A 166 18.76 -26.13 1.70
CA SER A 166 18.82 -27.33 2.57
C SER A 166 17.65 -28.31 2.37
N GLY A 167 16.73 -28.04 1.44
CA GLY A 167 15.57 -28.90 1.18
C GLY A 167 14.49 -28.86 2.27
N ASN A 168 14.48 -27.82 3.11
CA ASN A 168 13.51 -27.62 4.19
C ASN A 168 12.43 -26.58 3.84
N ALA A 169 12.24 -26.31 2.55
CA ALA A 169 11.18 -25.43 2.08
C ALA A 169 9.83 -26.14 2.09
N PHE A 170 8.78 -25.39 2.39
CA PHE A 170 7.40 -25.85 2.32
C PHE A 170 6.53 -24.78 1.68
N ILE A 171 5.52 -25.23 0.94
CA ILE A 171 4.55 -24.33 0.29
C ILE A 171 3.76 -23.57 1.36
N ASP A 172 3.68 -22.26 1.19
CA ASP A 172 2.91 -21.39 2.06
C ASP A 172 1.40 -21.69 1.93
N LYS A 173 0.67 -21.43 3.01
CA LYS A 173 -0.80 -21.46 3.03
C LYS A 173 -1.32 -20.07 3.44
N PRO A 174 -2.23 -19.43 2.68
CA PRO A 174 -2.83 -19.92 1.42
C PRO A 174 -1.80 -20.06 0.29
N VAL A 175 -2.11 -20.91 -0.69
CA VAL A 175 -1.22 -21.16 -1.84
C VAL A 175 -1.26 -19.94 -2.76
N GLU A 176 -0.13 -19.26 -2.88
CA GLU A 176 0.06 -18.12 -3.78
C GLU A 176 0.91 -18.56 -4.96
N LYS A 177 0.37 -18.45 -6.18
CA LYS A 177 1.09 -18.77 -7.42
C LYS A 177 1.41 -17.50 -8.20
N ALA A 178 2.61 -17.44 -8.77
CA ALA A 178 3.05 -16.34 -9.61
C ALA A 178 3.57 -16.84 -10.95
N GLU A 179 3.54 -15.98 -11.97
CA GLU A 179 4.06 -16.25 -13.30
C GLU A 179 4.73 -15.01 -13.89
N PHE A 180 5.68 -15.22 -14.80
CA PHE A 180 6.20 -14.14 -15.63
C PHE A 180 5.33 -13.96 -16.85
N VAL A 181 4.89 -12.73 -17.10
CA VAL A 181 4.14 -12.36 -18.29
C VAL A 181 4.95 -11.33 -19.07
N THR A 182 5.11 -11.57 -20.37
CA THR A 182 5.68 -10.58 -21.30
C THR A 182 4.57 -9.97 -22.13
N ASP A 183 4.48 -8.64 -22.11
CA ASP A 183 3.55 -7.89 -22.96
C ASP A 183 4.27 -6.68 -23.56
N ASN A 184 4.18 -6.53 -24.89
CA ASN A 184 4.79 -5.43 -25.64
C ASN A 184 6.29 -5.19 -25.30
N GLY A 185 7.05 -6.26 -25.05
CA GLY A 185 8.48 -6.21 -24.71
C GLY A 185 8.79 -5.83 -23.25
N ARG A 186 7.78 -5.65 -22.41
CA ARG A 186 7.89 -5.45 -20.96
C ARG A 186 7.69 -6.77 -20.25
N VAL A 187 8.39 -6.96 -19.13
CA VAL A 187 8.31 -8.18 -18.32
C VAL A 187 7.68 -7.85 -16.99
N PHE A 188 6.67 -8.61 -16.61
CA PHE A 188 5.94 -8.48 -15.35
C PHE A 188 6.02 -9.78 -14.58
N LEU A 189 6.14 -9.70 -13.26
CA LEU A 189 5.79 -10.78 -12.36
C LEU A 189 4.33 -10.55 -11.92
N LYS A 190 3.48 -11.54 -12.12
CA LYS A 190 2.05 -11.46 -11.85
C LYS A 190 1.62 -12.59 -10.93
N GLU A 191 0.70 -12.31 -10.01
CA GLU A 191 0.01 -13.36 -9.26
C GLU A 191 -1.08 -14.00 -10.13
N ILE A 192 -1.09 -15.33 -10.23
CA ILE A 192 -2.07 -16.06 -11.04
C ILE A 192 -3.46 -15.89 -10.43
N GLY A 193 -4.40 -15.40 -11.24
CA GLY A 193 -5.76 -15.09 -10.78
C GLY A 193 -5.89 -13.77 -10.02
N SER A 194 -4.84 -12.96 -9.99
CA SER A 194 -4.79 -11.66 -9.29
C SER A 194 -4.01 -10.64 -10.14
N ASN A 195 -3.51 -9.57 -9.53
CA ASN A 195 -2.87 -8.43 -10.18
C ASN A 195 -1.35 -8.64 -10.38
N VAL A 196 -0.74 -7.72 -11.14
CA VAL A 196 0.71 -7.60 -11.30
C VAL A 196 1.35 -7.30 -9.95
N ILE A 197 2.35 -8.11 -9.59
CA ILE A 197 3.19 -7.93 -8.39
C ILE A 197 4.22 -6.83 -8.65
N ALA A 198 4.94 -6.93 -9.77
CA ALA A 198 5.99 -5.98 -10.13
C ALA A 198 6.32 -6.00 -11.64
N GLU A 199 6.89 -4.92 -12.14
CA GLU A 199 7.39 -4.76 -13.50
C GLU A 199 8.91 -4.65 -13.53
N LYS A 200 9.57 -5.29 -14.50
CA LYS A 200 11.01 -5.17 -14.70
C LYS A 200 11.36 -3.76 -15.17
N MET A 201 12.25 -3.10 -14.44
CA MET A 201 12.63 -1.72 -14.72
C MET A 201 13.97 -1.65 -15.45
N PRO A 202 14.16 -0.65 -16.35
CA PRO A 202 15.44 -0.45 -17.01
C PRO A 202 16.51 0.02 -16.03
N GLU A 203 17.79 -0.20 -16.37
CA GLU A 203 18.87 0.46 -15.65
C GLU A 203 18.84 1.96 -15.95
N VAL A 204 18.86 2.78 -14.90
CA VAL A 204 18.88 4.25 -15.02
C VAL A 204 20.18 4.75 -14.43
N LYS A 205 20.97 5.43 -15.27
CA LYS A 205 22.23 6.07 -14.88
C LYS A 205 21.97 7.55 -14.62
N ILE A 206 22.28 7.97 -13.41
CA ILE A 206 22.27 9.38 -13.00
C ILE A 206 23.70 9.85 -12.77
N ASN A 207 23.92 11.17 -12.81
CA ASN A 207 25.24 11.72 -12.49
C ASN A 207 25.49 11.68 -10.97
N ASP A 208 26.76 11.81 -10.57
CA ASP A 208 27.15 11.68 -9.16
C ASP A 208 26.57 12.80 -8.28
N ASP A 209 26.41 14.01 -8.83
CA ASP A 209 25.87 15.17 -8.09
C ASP A 209 24.38 14.98 -7.75
N VAL A 210 23.57 14.51 -8.71
CA VAL A 210 22.15 14.15 -8.49
C VAL A 210 22.07 12.98 -7.53
N LYS A 211 22.91 11.93 -7.70
CA LYS A 211 22.93 10.80 -6.77
C LYS A 211 23.20 11.27 -5.34
N ALA A 212 24.21 12.10 -5.14
CA ALA A 212 24.55 12.64 -3.82
C ALA A 212 23.38 13.41 -3.18
N LYS A 213 22.63 14.18 -3.97
CA LYS A 213 21.44 14.92 -3.49
C LYS A 213 20.33 14.01 -2.97
N TRP A 214 20.05 12.90 -3.65
CA TRP A 214 19.06 11.94 -3.16
C TRP A 214 19.57 11.09 -2.00
N GLU A 215 20.86 10.74 -1.98
CA GLU A 215 21.49 10.06 -0.83
C GLU A 215 21.49 10.91 0.44
N GLU A 216 21.59 12.24 0.35
CA GLU A 216 21.41 13.16 1.49
C GLU A 216 20.02 13.05 2.15
N ARG A 217 19.02 12.54 1.41
CA ARG A 217 17.62 12.34 1.83
C ARG A 217 17.30 10.90 2.19
N LYS A 218 18.23 9.96 1.98
CA LYS A 218 18.03 8.55 2.29
C LYS A 218 17.73 8.35 3.78
N GLY A 219 16.66 7.61 4.06
CA GLY A 219 16.17 7.35 5.40
C GLY A 219 15.57 8.57 6.10
N MET A 220 15.37 9.69 5.39
CA MET A 220 14.72 10.88 5.93
C MET A 220 13.21 10.71 5.93
N ASP A 221 12.61 11.01 7.08
CA ASP A 221 11.17 11.08 7.24
C ASP A 221 10.62 12.46 6.84
N TYR A 222 9.46 12.45 6.19
CA TYR A 222 8.71 13.61 5.75
C TYR A 222 7.29 13.51 6.29
N TYR A 223 6.82 14.55 6.98
CA TYR A 223 5.56 14.54 7.73
C TYR A 223 4.45 15.33 7.03
N TYR A 224 3.25 14.76 6.93
CA TYR A 224 2.15 15.29 6.13
C TYR A 224 1.65 16.66 6.62
N ILE A 225 1.51 17.64 5.72
CA ILE A 225 1.11 19.01 6.06
C ILE A 225 -0.13 19.55 5.34
N SER A 226 -0.57 18.92 4.25
CA SER A 226 -1.59 19.50 3.36
C SER A 226 -3.04 19.26 3.79
N GLY A 227 -3.29 18.39 4.78
CA GLY A 227 -4.63 17.97 5.17
C GLY A 227 -5.46 19.00 5.93
N SER A 228 -6.78 18.81 5.94
CA SER A 228 -7.67 19.47 6.89
C SER A 228 -7.51 18.90 8.31
N TYR A 229 -8.04 19.59 9.30
CA TYR A 229 -7.93 19.18 10.71
C TYR A 229 -8.61 17.84 11.03
N ASN A 230 -9.45 17.33 10.14
CA ASN A 230 -10.15 16.05 10.26
C ASN A 230 -9.71 15.05 9.18
N ASP A 231 -8.56 15.30 8.55
CA ASP A 231 -8.02 14.41 7.52
C ASP A 231 -7.58 13.08 8.15
N MET A 232 -7.97 11.98 7.49
CA MET A 232 -7.67 10.63 7.97
C MET A 232 -6.18 10.30 7.92
N TYR A 233 -5.38 11.04 7.15
CA TYR A 233 -3.93 10.82 7.05
C TYR A 233 -3.23 10.94 8.41
N PHE A 234 -3.76 11.78 9.31
CA PHE A 234 -3.26 11.92 10.67
C PHE A 234 -3.60 10.73 11.58
N ILE A 235 -4.46 9.80 11.16
CA ILE A 235 -4.87 8.64 11.97
C ILE A 235 -4.41 7.32 11.33
N ALA A 236 -4.43 7.22 10.00
CA ALA A 236 -4.22 5.97 9.26
C ALA A 236 -2.73 5.57 9.08
N GLY A 237 -1.81 6.13 9.87
CA GLY A 237 -0.36 5.88 9.70
C GLY A 237 0.25 6.48 8.43
N MET A 238 -0.49 7.34 7.71
CA MET A 238 -0.07 8.03 6.48
C MET A 238 0.50 9.44 6.75
N SER A 239 0.74 9.75 8.02
CA SER A 239 1.26 11.03 8.48
C SER A 239 2.76 11.20 8.21
N CYS A 240 3.44 10.12 7.79
CA CYS A 240 4.87 10.11 7.53
C CYS A 240 5.20 9.27 6.27
N MET A 241 6.20 9.71 5.52
CA MET A 241 6.82 8.97 4.42
C MET A 241 8.35 9.04 4.55
N THR A 242 9.03 7.93 4.30
CA THR A 242 10.49 7.88 4.24
C THR A 242 10.96 7.82 2.80
N LEU A 243 12.00 8.58 2.44
CA LEU A 243 12.67 8.45 1.16
C LEU A 243 13.84 7.46 1.25
N ASN A 244 13.85 6.44 0.41
CA ASN A 244 14.89 5.42 0.39
C ASN A 244 15.48 5.23 -1.01
N THR A 245 16.81 5.15 -1.07
CA THR A 245 17.59 4.83 -2.26
C THR A 245 18.41 3.55 -2.04
N SER A 246 18.84 2.90 -3.12
CA SER A 246 19.66 1.70 -3.08
C SER A 246 20.83 1.76 -4.04
N ASP A 247 21.99 1.26 -3.63
CA ASP A 247 23.15 1.12 -4.51
C ASP A 247 22.92 0.08 -5.61
N GLU A 248 21.99 -0.86 -5.42
CA GLU A 248 21.58 -1.85 -6.41
C GLU A 248 20.59 -1.27 -7.43
N ALA A 249 19.97 -0.13 -7.12
CA ALA A 249 19.03 0.59 -7.99
C ALA A 249 19.32 2.11 -7.96
N PRO A 250 20.52 2.56 -8.37
CA PRO A 250 21.01 3.91 -8.09
C PRO A 250 20.25 5.04 -8.79
N GLY A 251 19.48 4.73 -9.83
CA GLY A 251 18.62 5.70 -10.54
C GLY A 251 17.22 5.82 -9.97
N TYR A 252 16.95 5.29 -8.77
CA TYR A 252 15.62 5.19 -8.19
C TYR A 252 15.57 5.65 -6.73
N VAL A 253 14.43 6.24 -6.35
CA VAL A 253 14.05 6.57 -4.98
C VAL A 253 12.63 6.05 -4.74
N ASN A 254 12.43 5.23 -3.71
CA ASN A 254 11.20 4.45 -3.54
C ASN A 254 10.84 3.72 -4.85
N SER A 255 9.67 3.91 -5.47
CA SER A 255 9.33 3.37 -6.80
C SER A 255 9.62 4.31 -7.97
N CYS A 256 10.11 5.53 -7.70
CA CYS A 256 10.24 6.58 -8.69
C CYS A 256 11.61 6.58 -9.37
N THR A 257 11.63 6.81 -10.68
CA THR A 257 12.84 7.06 -11.46
C THR A 257 13.32 8.48 -11.20
N ILE A 258 14.57 8.64 -10.76
CA ILE A 258 15.18 9.96 -10.54
C ILE A 258 15.39 10.66 -11.89
N ILE A 259 14.90 11.89 -12.02
CA ILE A 259 15.04 12.73 -13.22
C ILE A 259 16.13 13.76 -13.04
N ASP A 260 16.11 14.46 -11.89
CA ASP A 260 17.12 15.44 -11.50
C ASP A 260 17.22 15.53 -9.97
N GLU A 261 17.88 16.57 -9.45
CA GLU A 261 18.16 16.80 -8.03
C GLU A 261 16.90 16.94 -7.14
N ASN A 262 15.75 17.27 -7.74
CA ASN A 262 14.51 17.60 -7.06
C ASN A 262 13.27 16.89 -7.63
N HIS A 263 13.37 16.18 -8.76
CA HIS A 263 12.24 15.48 -9.37
C HIS A 263 12.52 13.97 -9.54
N ALA A 264 11.52 13.15 -9.19
CA ALA A 264 11.49 11.73 -9.52
C ALA A 264 10.09 11.33 -10.00
N GLU A 265 10.00 10.54 -11.06
CA GLU A 265 8.74 10.16 -11.71
C GLU A 265 8.42 8.68 -11.52
N ASN A 266 7.18 8.34 -11.20
CA ASN A 266 6.75 6.95 -11.16
C ASN A 266 6.43 6.46 -12.57
N ARG A 267 7.25 5.52 -13.04
CA ARG A 267 7.14 4.93 -14.39
C ARG A 267 6.58 3.51 -14.38
N PHE A 268 6.17 3.00 -13.22
CA PHE A 268 5.49 1.71 -13.12
C PHE A 268 4.10 1.83 -13.75
N ALA A 269 3.81 0.99 -14.74
CA ALA A 269 2.57 1.08 -15.48
C ALA A 269 2.04 -0.32 -15.84
N ALA A 270 1.58 -1.06 -14.83
CA ALA A 270 0.85 -2.30 -15.03
C ALA A 270 -0.52 -2.03 -15.70
N PRO A 271 -0.95 -2.86 -16.66
CA PRO A 271 -2.23 -2.70 -17.35
C PRO A 271 -3.41 -3.28 -16.53
N ASP A 272 -3.40 -3.05 -15.22
CA ASP A 272 -4.41 -3.50 -14.26
C ASP A 272 -4.56 -2.48 -13.12
N SER A 273 -5.13 -2.88 -11.99
CA SER A 273 -5.35 -2.00 -10.85
C SER A 273 -4.08 -1.69 -10.04
N SER A 274 -2.96 -2.40 -10.27
CA SER A 274 -1.72 -2.23 -9.50
C SER A 274 -1.09 -0.86 -9.72
N SER A 275 -1.32 -0.21 -10.87
CA SER A 275 -0.82 1.14 -11.15
C SER A 275 -1.73 2.26 -10.60
N ARG A 276 -2.74 1.93 -9.78
CA ARG A 276 -3.58 2.93 -9.12
C ARG A 276 -2.79 3.69 -8.05
N ASP A 277 -3.17 4.96 -7.87
CA ASP A 277 -2.69 5.84 -6.80
C ASP A 277 -1.17 6.05 -6.80
N ILE A 278 -0.50 5.85 -7.95
CA ILE A 278 0.90 6.23 -8.14
C ILE A 278 1.10 7.74 -8.01
N TYR A 279 2.32 8.14 -7.73
CA TYR A 279 2.70 9.53 -7.50
C TYR A 279 4.09 9.81 -8.03
N ASP A 280 4.32 11.04 -8.48
CA ASP A 280 5.70 11.54 -8.68
C ASP A 280 6.14 12.29 -7.42
N ILE A 281 7.45 12.49 -7.27
CA ILE A 281 8.05 13.21 -6.15
C ILE A 281 8.64 14.51 -6.67
N GLU A 282 8.21 15.63 -6.07
CA GLU A 282 8.80 16.95 -6.26
C GLU A 282 9.33 17.49 -4.94
N MET A 283 10.60 17.87 -4.92
CA MET A 283 11.27 18.50 -3.78
C MET A 283 11.34 20.01 -3.99
N SER A 284 10.99 20.78 -2.96
CA SER A 284 11.04 22.25 -3.00
C SER A 284 11.47 22.83 -1.65
N VAL A 285 11.81 24.12 -1.63
CA VAL A 285 12.08 24.85 -0.39
C VAL A 285 11.05 25.97 -0.25
N VAL A 286 10.29 25.94 0.85
CA VAL A 286 9.26 26.93 1.17
C VAL A 286 9.55 27.50 2.54
N ASP A 287 9.74 28.83 2.61
CA ASP A 287 10.08 29.55 3.86
C ASP A 287 11.31 28.96 4.59
N GLY A 288 12.27 28.41 3.82
CA GLY A 288 13.49 27.78 4.35
C GLY A 288 13.33 26.32 4.78
N ASN A 289 12.14 25.73 4.63
CA ASN A 289 11.89 24.32 4.94
C ASN A 289 11.89 23.49 3.65
N GLU A 290 12.50 22.31 3.70
CA GLU A 290 12.41 21.34 2.61
C GLU A 290 11.04 20.65 2.64
N ILE A 291 10.35 20.73 1.50
CA ILE A 291 9.01 20.19 1.29
C ILE A 291 9.07 19.14 0.19
N LEU A 292 8.54 17.95 0.49
CA LEU A 292 8.27 16.89 -0.46
C LEU A 292 6.81 16.99 -0.90
N THR A 293 6.54 16.97 -2.20
CA THR A 293 5.19 16.91 -2.76
C THR A 293 5.00 15.65 -3.59
N LEU A 294 3.92 14.93 -3.31
CA LEU A 294 3.45 13.80 -4.09
C LEU A 294 2.52 14.30 -5.19
N VAL A 295 3.08 14.48 -6.39
CA VAL A 295 2.34 14.94 -7.57
C VAL A 295 1.38 13.84 -8.00
N GLY A 296 0.12 14.21 -8.31
CA GLY A 296 -0.97 13.27 -8.59
C GLY A 296 -1.86 13.00 -7.36
N GLN A 297 -1.29 12.95 -6.16
CA GLN A 297 -2.04 12.84 -4.90
C GLN A 297 -2.34 14.20 -4.25
N ASN A 298 -1.64 15.26 -4.65
CA ASN A 298 -1.76 16.61 -4.07
C ASN A 298 -1.51 16.64 -2.55
N ALA A 299 -0.56 15.81 -2.10
CA ALA A 299 -0.13 15.71 -0.71
C ALA A 299 1.29 16.29 -0.57
N SER A 300 1.49 17.15 0.42
CA SER A 300 2.82 17.71 0.73
C SER A 300 3.22 17.37 2.15
N TYR A 301 4.53 17.28 2.34
CA TYR A 301 5.17 16.79 3.55
C TYR A 301 6.38 17.65 3.89
N ILE A 302 6.59 17.97 5.16
CA ILE A 302 7.76 18.70 5.65
C ILE A 302 8.87 17.73 6.08
N SER A 303 10.12 18.02 5.74
CA SER A 303 11.26 17.22 6.21
C SER A 303 11.37 17.24 7.73
N GLU A 304 11.66 16.10 8.34
CA GLU A 304 11.88 15.99 9.79
C GLU A 304 12.96 16.94 10.31
N ARG A 305 14.00 17.22 9.50
CA ARG A 305 15.09 18.17 9.84
C ARG A 305 14.58 19.59 10.10
N ASN A 306 13.44 19.94 9.53
CA ASN A 306 12.81 21.24 9.67
C ASN A 306 11.77 21.31 10.79
N ILE A 307 11.53 20.20 11.52
CA ILE A 307 10.54 20.15 12.59
C ILE A 307 11.17 20.62 13.92
N PRO A 308 10.61 21.69 14.54
CA PRO A 308 11.10 22.23 15.81
C PRO A 308 10.73 21.33 17.00
N GLU A 309 11.40 21.54 18.14
CA GLU A 309 11.04 20.88 19.40
C GLU A 309 9.76 21.46 20.00
N PHE A 310 8.93 20.59 20.58
CA PHE A 310 7.82 20.98 21.43
C PHE A 310 8.34 21.25 22.83
N THR A 311 8.43 22.51 23.24
CA THR A 311 9.01 22.92 24.52
C THR A 311 7.97 23.47 25.50
N LYS A 312 8.31 23.53 26.80
CA LYS A 312 7.38 23.94 27.87
C LYS A 312 6.96 25.41 27.82
N ASP A 313 7.66 26.25 27.07
CA ASP A 313 7.35 27.66 26.86
C ASP A 313 6.31 27.86 25.74
N ILE A 314 6.01 26.84 24.94
CA ILE A 314 4.94 26.90 23.94
C ILE A 314 3.60 26.81 24.67
N THR A 315 2.87 27.92 24.75
CA THR A 315 1.55 28.02 25.40
C THR A 315 0.40 28.18 24.42
N GLU A 316 0.68 28.52 23.16
CA GLU A 316 -0.31 28.63 22.09
C GLU A 316 0.30 28.29 20.74
N VAL A 317 -0.50 27.71 19.83
CA VAL A 317 -0.12 27.46 18.44
C VAL A 317 -1.17 28.06 17.51
N LYS A 318 -0.75 28.94 16.60
CA LYS A 318 -1.60 29.49 15.54
C LYS A 318 -1.55 28.58 14.32
N THR A 319 -2.72 28.17 13.86
CA THR A 319 -2.85 27.25 12.74
C THR A 319 -3.01 27.99 11.41
N LYS A 320 -2.60 27.32 10.33
CA LYS A 320 -2.73 27.77 8.94
C LYS A 320 -3.23 26.60 8.11
N LYS A 321 -4.30 26.83 7.33
CA LYS A 321 -4.90 25.79 6.49
C LYS A 321 -3.88 25.28 5.46
N GLY A 322 -3.76 23.96 5.33
CA GLY A 322 -2.81 23.31 4.42
C GLY A 322 -1.34 23.44 4.84
N ALA A 323 -1.08 23.78 6.11
CA ALA A 323 0.25 23.86 6.69
C ALA A 323 0.20 23.37 8.14
N ALA A 324 0.01 22.05 8.32
CA ALA A 324 0.03 21.44 9.64
C ALA A 324 1.34 21.76 10.40
N GLY A 325 1.21 22.20 11.65
CA GLY A 325 2.34 22.57 12.50
C GLY A 325 2.85 21.38 13.30
N TRP A 326 3.89 20.72 12.80
CA TRP A 326 4.55 19.62 13.49
C TRP A 326 5.57 20.11 14.52
N TYR A 327 5.71 19.35 15.62
CA TYR A 327 6.76 19.51 16.61
C TYR A 327 7.25 18.14 17.08
N ARG A 328 8.55 18.04 17.36
CA ARG A 328 9.18 16.87 17.97
C ARG A 328 8.95 16.88 19.47
N ILE A 329 8.56 15.75 20.04
CA ILE A 329 8.52 15.55 21.49
C ILE A 329 9.82 14.85 21.89
N SER A 330 10.57 15.45 22.80
CA SER A 330 11.77 14.88 23.38
C SER A 330 11.89 15.23 24.86
N GLY A 331 11.94 14.22 25.73
CA GLY A 331 12.13 14.40 27.16
C GLY A 331 10.92 15.00 27.87
N MET A 332 9.70 14.72 27.39
CA MET A 332 8.43 15.19 28.01
C MET A 332 7.78 14.14 28.90
N LYS A 333 8.57 13.18 29.40
CA LYS A 333 8.10 12.18 30.35
C LYS A 333 7.40 12.84 31.55
N ASP A 334 6.27 12.26 31.95
CA ASP A 334 5.44 12.70 33.08
C ASP A 334 4.75 14.06 32.90
N GLU A 335 4.90 14.71 31.74
CA GLU A 335 4.16 15.95 31.43
C GLU A 335 2.72 15.62 31.01
N THR A 336 1.79 16.39 31.54
CA THR A 336 0.38 16.31 31.20
C THR A 336 -0.07 17.66 30.65
N VAL A 337 -0.74 17.65 29.49
CA VAL A 337 -1.24 18.86 28.85
C VAL A 337 -2.75 18.84 28.69
N ARG A 338 -3.36 20.01 28.63
CA ARG A 338 -4.75 20.18 28.20
C ARG A 338 -4.81 21.21 27.08
N PHE A 339 -5.47 20.85 25.99
CA PHE A 339 -5.60 21.74 24.84
C PHE A 339 -6.94 22.46 24.85
N ASP A 340 -6.92 23.77 24.59
CA ASP A 340 -8.10 24.55 24.24
C ASP A 340 -8.22 24.56 22.72
N ILE A 341 -8.98 23.61 22.16
CA ILE A 341 -9.06 23.35 20.72
C ILE A 341 -10.35 23.94 20.14
N PRO A 342 -10.27 24.88 19.18
CA PRO A 342 -11.44 25.37 18.43
C PRO A 342 -12.12 24.27 17.58
N GLU A 343 -13.39 24.47 17.21
CA GLU A 343 -14.20 23.49 16.45
C GLU A 343 -13.58 23.09 15.09
N ASN A 344 -12.82 23.99 14.47
CA ASN A 344 -12.18 23.82 13.17
C ASN A 344 -10.66 23.54 13.27
N ALA A 345 -10.26 22.87 14.36
CA ALA A 345 -8.88 22.51 14.64
C ALA A 345 -8.79 21.14 15.31
N ALA A 346 -7.60 20.55 15.25
CA ALA A 346 -7.30 19.29 15.88
C ALA A 346 -5.84 19.23 16.33
N VAL A 347 -5.61 18.37 17.32
CA VAL A 347 -4.27 18.01 17.78
C VAL A 347 -4.14 16.49 17.66
N TYR A 348 -2.99 16.03 17.20
CA TYR A 348 -2.64 14.61 17.19
C TYR A 348 -1.28 14.43 17.86
N VAL A 349 -1.18 13.45 18.75
CA VAL A 349 0.05 13.10 19.47
C VAL A 349 0.41 11.66 19.12
N TYR A 350 1.66 11.43 18.74
CA TYR A 350 2.21 10.13 18.39
C TYR A 350 3.38 9.78 19.32
N ASP A 351 3.58 8.51 19.61
CA ASP A 351 4.81 8.04 20.25
C ASP A 351 5.99 7.94 19.27
N GLN A 352 7.16 7.59 19.78
CA GLN A 352 8.40 7.38 19.01
C GLN A 352 8.31 6.30 17.92
N TYR A 353 7.26 5.48 17.91
CA TYR A 353 7.03 4.46 16.89
C TYR A 353 5.95 4.90 15.90
N GLY A 354 5.49 6.15 15.98
CA GLY A 354 4.43 6.69 15.13
C GLY A 354 3.01 6.27 15.53
N ASN A 355 2.82 5.61 16.67
CA ASN A 355 1.48 5.21 17.10
C ASN A 355 0.72 6.42 17.66
N LEU A 356 -0.49 6.66 17.15
CA LEU A 356 -1.38 7.70 17.68
C LEU A 356 -1.74 7.41 19.15
N LYS A 357 -1.45 8.37 20.03
CA LYS A 357 -1.76 8.34 21.47
C LYS A 357 -2.90 9.23 21.87
N TYR A 358 -3.15 10.30 21.11
CA TYR A 358 -4.22 11.22 21.40
C TYR A 358 -4.67 11.94 20.12
N THR A 359 -5.98 12.14 20.02
CA THR A 359 -6.58 13.22 19.23
C THR A 359 -7.88 13.67 19.89
N ASN A 360 -8.31 14.90 19.65
CA ASN A 360 -9.58 15.42 20.18
C ASN A 360 -10.83 14.73 19.61
N PHE A 361 -10.69 13.83 18.64
CA PHE A 361 -11.76 12.94 18.19
C PHE A 361 -11.93 11.68 19.06
N MET A 362 -11.00 11.41 20.00
CA MET A 362 -11.11 10.31 20.96
C MET A 362 -11.96 10.75 22.15
N SER A 363 -13.11 10.10 22.34
CA SER A 363 -14.11 10.46 23.37
C SER A 363 -13.70 10.15 24.81
N GLU A 364 -12.57 9.50 25.02
CA GLU A 364 -12.11 9.02 26.33
C GLU A 364 -11.18 9.99 27.08
N TYR A 365 -10.81 11.11 26.44
CA TYR A 365 -9.88 12.09 26.98
C TYR A 365 -10.60 13.38 27.41
N ASP A 366 -11.31 13.32 28.54
CA ASP A 366 -11.84 14.49 29.25
C ASP A 366 -10.89 15.04 30.34
N ALA A 367 -9.87 14.25 30.71
CA ALA A 367 -8.81 14.59 31.65
C ALA A 367 -7.50 14.90 30.90
N GLY A 368 -6.56 15.58 31.56
CA GLY A 368 -5.28 15.96 30.96
C GLY A 368 -4.57 14.80 30.24
N ILE A 369 -3.87 15.13 29.16
CA ILE A 369 -3.28 14.20 28.20
C ILE A 369 -1.81 13.98 28.57
N PRO A 370 -1.42 12.77 29.01
CA PRO A 370 -0.02 12.46 29.26
C PRO A 370 0.74 12.44 27.93
N LEU A 371 1.83 13.19 27.85
CA LEU A 371 2.70 13.18 26.68
C LEU A 371 3.63 11.96 26.70
N PRO A 372 3.96 11.39 25.53
CA PRO A 372 5.02 10.40 25.44
C PRO A 372 6.38 11.05 25.77
N ASP A 373 7.35 10.24 26.20
CA ASP A 373 8.72 10.73 26.45
C ASP A 373 9.38 11.21 25.14
N TYR A 374 9.16 10.47 24.06
CA TYR A 374 9.60 10.78 22.70
C TYR A 374 8.47 10.52 21.70
N GLY A 375 8.40 11.34 20.65
CA GLY A 375 7.40 11.20 19.60
C GLY A 375 7.17 12.49 18.83
N MET A 376 5.97 12.67 18.31
CA MET A 376 5.59 13.82 17.50
C MET A 376 4.24 14.38 17.95
N ILE A 377 4.05 15.68 17.82
CA ILE A 377 2.75 16.33 17.98
C ILE A 377 2.50 17.24 16.78
N VAL A 378 1.26 17.23 16.28
CA VAL A 378 0.85 18.10 15.18
C VAL A 378 -0.41 18.86 15.54
N PHE A 379 -0.39 20.14 15.18
CA PHE A 379 -1.49 21.07 15.32
C PHE A 379 -2.02 21.42 13.93
N VAL A 380 -3.31 21.15 13.70
CA VAL A 380 -3.94 21.32 12.39
C VAL A 380 -5.21 22.15 12.57
N GLY A 381 -5.49 23.08 11.66
CA GLY A 381 -6.66 23.92 11.75
C GLY A 381 -6.77 24.90 10.60
N ASP A 382 -7.93 25.56 10.50
CA ASP A 382 -8.10 26.65 9.54
C ASP A 382 -7.23 27.85 9.90
N THR A 383 -6.86 28.63 8.87
CA THR A 383 -6.03 29.83 9.05
C THR A 383 -6.62 30.80 10.08
N GLY A 384 -5.84 31.04 11.13
CA GLY A 384 -6.18 31.99 12.20
C GLY A 384 -6.82 31.37 13.44
N ALA A 385 -7.12 30.06 13.45
CA ALA A 385 -7.48 29.38 14.70
C ALA A 385 -6.25 29.25 15.60
N THR A 386 -6.45 29.48 16.91
CA THR A 386 -5.40 29.38 17.93
C THR A 386 -5.74 28.25 18.88
N ILE A 387 -4.83 27.30 19.05
CA ILE A 387 -4.94 26.21 20.02
C ILE A 387 -4.16 26.61 21.26
N GLY A 388 -4.83 26.68 22.41
CA GLY A 388 -4.19 26.93 23.71
C GLY A 388 -3.61 25.65 24.31
N ILE A 389 -2.49 25.76 25.02
CA ILE A 389 -1.81 24.65 25.68
C ILE A 389 -1.66 24.98 27.17
N ASN A 390 -2.38 24.23 28.01
CA ASN A 390 -2.36 24.36 29.46
C ASN A 390 -1.57 23.19 30.06
N ARG A 391 -0.76 23.47 31.09
CA ARG A 391 0.09 22.50 31.80
C ARG A 391 -0.21 22.52 33.29
#